data_AF-A0A967N9I6-F1
#
_entry.id   AF-A0A967N9I6-F1
#
_cell.length_a   1.000
_cell.length_b   1.000
_cell.length_c   1.000
_cell.angle_alpha   90.00
_cell.angle_beta   90.00
_cell.angle_gamma   90.00
#
_symmetry.space_group_name_H-M   'P 1'
#
loop_
_entity.id
_entity.type
_entity.pdbx_description
1 polymer ?
#
loop_
_entity_poly.entity_id
_entity_poly.type
_entity_poly.pdbx_seq_one_letter_code
_entity_poly.pdbx_strand_id
1 'polypeptide(L)'
;MSAYLPGRELNAVRRALDGVHVLWSAEEFADRVGLSRPFLSERFKVCGLPSVGHFLLWTRLLHAGYWLTDPGRTAESVSRQLEYSSGAAFRRALKHRTGATPTELVNDGGFPVVLRHFLDACQFEGAPALSPDTAA
;
A
#
# COMPACT_ATOMS: atom_id res chain seq x y z
N MET A 1 9.47 10.91 16.77
CA MET A 1 10.51 9.86 16.94
C MET A 1 10.84 9.35 15.55
N SER A 2 12.08 9.45 15.06
CA SER A 2 12.39 9.05 13.68
C SER A 2 12.10 7.57 13.48
N ALA A 3 11.39 7.23 12.42
CA ALA A 3 11.08 5.85 12.05
C ALA A 3 12.38 5.08 11.78
N TYR A 4 12.81 4.23 12.71
CA TYR A 4 13.92 3.31 12.47
C TYR A 4 13.36 1.95 12.11
N LEU A 5 13.62 1.54 10.87
CA LEU A 5 13.24 0.24 10.35
C LEU A 5 14.48 -0.67 10.36
N PRO A 6 14.55 -1.70 11.23
CA PRO A 6 15.72 -2.59 11.26
C PRO A 6 15.87 -3.32 9.92
N GLY A 7 17.09 -3.74 9.59
CA GLY A 7 17.40 -4.30 8.26
C GLY A 7 16.54 -5.49 7.85
N ARG A 8 16.06 -6.32 8.79
CA ARG A 8 15.16 -7.45 8.50
C ARG A 8 13.79 -6.95 8.04
N GLU A 9 13.19 -6.01 8.78
CA GLU A 9 11.92 -5.39 8.45
C GLU A 9 12.02 -4.58 7.15
N LEU A 10 13.15 -3.91 6.90
CA LEU A 10 13.40 -3.20 5.63
C LEU A 10 13.41 -4.14 4.43
N ASN A 11 14.08 -5.29 4.57
CA ASN A 11 14.08 -6.29 3.51
C ASN A 11 12.68 -6.87 3.28
N ALA A 12 11.89 -7.07 4.34
CA ALA A 12 10.49 -7.49 4.21
C ALA A 12 9.65 -6.42 3.49
N VAL A 13 9.70 -5.17 3.94
CA VAL A 13 9.01 -4.03 3.30
C VAL A 13 9.36 -3.93 1.81
N ARG A 14 10.65 -3.94 1.48
CA ARG A 14 11.13 -3.89 0.09
C ARG A 14 10.55 -5.05 -0.72
N ARG A 15 10.68 -6.28 -0.22
CA ARG A 15 10.19 -7.49 -0.92
C ARG A 15 8.68 -7.44 -1.16
N ALA A 16 7.89 -6.93 -0.21
CA ALA A 16 6.46 -6.78 -0.37
C ALA A 16 6.07 -5.69 -1.40
N LEU A 17 6.84 -4.60 -1.49
CA LEU A 17 6.62 -3.56 -2.50
C LEU A 17 7.00 -4.03 -3.92
N ASP A 18 8.13 -4.74 -4.05
CA ASP A 18 8.59 -5.29 -5.32
C ASP A 18 7.68 -6.43 -5.82
N GLY A 19 7.15 -7.23 -4.89
CA GLY A 19 6.38 -8.44 -5.16
C GLY A 19 4.87 -8.25 -5.30
N VAL A 20 4.37 -7.02 -5.50
CA VAL A 20 2.92 -6.75 -5.55
C VAL A 20 2.19 -7.63 -6.58
N HIS A 21 2.87 -7.98 -7.67
CA HIS A 21 2.32 -8.76 -8.78
C HIS A 21 2.09 -10.23 -8.42
N VAL A 22 2.69 -10.73 -7.33
CA VAL A 22 2.48 -12.09 -6.83
C VAL A 22 1.32 -12.17 -5.84
N LEU A 23 0.85 -11.01 -5.34
CA LEU A 23 -0.35 -10.86 -4.52
C LEU A 23 -0.43 -11.81 -3.31
N TRP A 24 0.69 -12.03 -2.63
CA TRP A 24 0.78 -12.94 -1.48
C TRP A 24 -0.31 -12.73 -0.42
N SER A 25 -0.74 -13.83 0.18
CA SER A 25 -1.38 -13.80 1.48
C SER A 25 -0.37 -13.45 2.58
N ALA A 26 -0.90 -13.08 3.75
CA ALA A 26 -0.08 -12.77 4.91
C ALA A 26 0.78 -13.96 5.39
N GLU A 27 0.25 -15.18 5.26
CA GLU A 27 0.93 -16.42 5.65
C GLU A 27 2.08 -16.72 4.68
N GLU A 28 1.76 -16.77 3.39
CA GLU A 28 2.72 -16.98 2.31
C GLU A 28 3.88 -16.00 2.29
N PHE A 29 3.60 -14.73 2.59
CA PHE A 29 4.63 -13.71 2.67
C PHE A 29 5.53 -13.89 3.89
N ALA A 30 4.96 -14.25 5.04
CA ALA A 30 5.71 -14.51 6.25
C ALA A 30 6.67 -15.70 6.07
N ASP A 31 6.18 -16.80 5.49
CA ASP A 31 6.98 -17.97 5.15
C ASP A 31 8.15 -17.61 4.23
N ARG A 32 7.90 -16.77 3.22
CA ARG A 32 8.94 -16.29 2.27
C ARG A 32 10.01 -15.41 2.90
N VAL A 33 9.74 -14.78 4.03
CA VAL A 33 10.73 -14.02 4.80
C VAL A 33 11.27 -14.81 6.00
N GLY A 34 10.91 -16.10 6.11
CA GLY A 34 11.40 -17.02 7.13
C GLY A 34 10.83 -16.77 8.53
N LEU A 35 9.61 -16.24 8.65
CA LEU A 35 8.97 -15.90 9.92
C LEU A 35 7.52 -16.40 9.96
N SER A 36 6.97 -16.57 11.17
CA SER A 36 5.53 -16.76 11.29
C SER A 36 4.77 -15.45 11.07
N ARG A 37 3.56 -15.53 10.52
CA ARG A 37 2.68 -14.37 10.29
C ARG A 37 2.43 -13.53 11.55
N PRO A 38 2.12 -14.11 12.74
CA PRO A 38 1.92 -13.32 13.96
C PRO A 38 3.20 -12.59 14.39
N PHE A 39 4.35 -13.25 14.33
CA PHE A 39 5.63 -12.65 14.69
C PHE A 39 6.00 -11.49 13.77
N LEU A 40 5.88 -11.68 12.45
CA LEU A 40 6.11 -10.61 11.47
C LEU A 40 5.15 -9.43 11.66
N SER A 41 3.87 -9.71 11.93
CA SER A 41 2.88 -8.66 12.20
C SER A 41 3.24 -7.84 13.44
N GLU A 42 3.71 -8.49 14.50
CA GLU A 42 4.12 -7.79 15.72
C GLU A 42 5.35 -6.92 15.48
N ARG A 43 6.33 -7.44 14.73
CA ARG A 43 7.53 -6.70 14.36
C ARG A 43 7.22 -5.47 13.50
N PHE A 44 6.27 -5.58 12.57
CA PHE A 44 5.81 -4.43 11.79
C PHE A 44 5.20 -3.35 12.69
N LYS A 45 4.31 -3.73 13.62
CA LYS A 45 3.70 -2.78 14.56
C LYS A 45 4.73 -2.05 15.42
N VAL A 46 5.73 -2.77 15.93
CA VAL A 46 6.83 -2.16 16.72
C VAL A 46 7.61 -1.12 15.90
N CYS A 47 7.64 -1.25 14.58
CA CYS A 47 8.26 -0.29 13.66
C CYS A 47 7.31 0.80 13.13
N GLY A 48 6.08 0.89 13.66
CA GLY A 48 5.07 1.83 13.18
C GLY A 48 4.38 1.40 11.87
N LEU A 49 4.56 0.16 11.43
CA LEU A 49 3.85 -0.35 10.25
C LEU A 49 2.55 -1.06 10.64
N PRO A 50 1.55 -1.12 9.75
CA PRO A 50 0.37 -1.96 9.92
C PRO A 50 0.75 -3.44 10.07
N SER A 51 -0.19 -4.27 10.53
CA SER A 51 -0.02 -5.73 10.48
C SER A 51 0.32 -6.19 9.06
N VAL A 52 1.04 -7.31 8.93
CA VAL A 52 1.55 -7.75 7.62
C VAL A 52 0.45 -7.87 6.55
N GLY A 53 -0.73 -8.36 6.91
CA GLY A 53 -1.87 -8.44 5.98
C GLY A 53 -2.40 -7.08 5.56
N HIS A 54 -2.47 -6.11 6.47
CA HIS A 54 -2.82 -4.73 6.13
C HIS A 54 -1.75 -4.04 5.31
N PHE A 55 -0.48 -4.29 5.61
CA PHE A 55 0.64 -3.76 4.84
C PHE A 55 0.60 -4.26 3.39
N LEU A 56 0.39 -5.56 3.16
CA LEU A 56 0.23 -6.12 1.80
C LEU A 56 -1.00 -5.58 1.07
N LEU A 57 -2.07 -5.24 1.79
CA LEU A 57 -3.20 -4.52 1.18
C LEU A 57 -2.79 -3.11 0.74
N TRP A 58 -2.04 -2.39 1.57
CA TRP A 58 -1.53 -1.06 1.23
C TRP A 58 -0.59 -1.09 0.03
N THR A 59 0.30 -2.10 -0.10
CA THR A 59 1.16 -2.21 -1.29
C THR A 59 0.33 -2.35 -2.57
N ARG A 60 -0.76 -3.14 -2.55
CA ARG A 60 -1.70 -3.24 -3.67
C ARG A 60 -2.36 -1.90 -4.01
N LEU A 61 -2.80 -1.15 -3.00
CA LEU A 61 -3.45 0.15 -3.22
C LEU A 61 -2.47 1.21 -3.72
N LEU A 62 -1.22 1.21 -3.26
CA LEU A 62 -0.18 2.11 -3.75
C LEU A 62 0.05 1.91 -5.26
N HIS A 63 0.19 0.65 -5.69
CA HIS A 63 0.25 0.32 -7.12
C HIS A 63 -1.03 0.67 -7.86
N ALA A 64 -2.20 0.49 -7.25
CA ALA A 64 -3.47 0.91 -7.84
C ALA A 64 -3.49 2.42 -8.12
N GLY A 65 -3.01 3.24 -7.18
CA GLY A 65 -2.92 4.69 -7.35
C GLY A 65 -1.98 5.10 -8.48
N TYR A 66 -0.89 4.36 -8.67
CA TYR A 66 0.01 4.56 -9.80
C TYR A 66 -0.58 4.10 -11.14
N TRP A 67 -1.29 2.96 -11.17
CA TRP A 67 -1.88 2.44 -12.41
C TRP A 67 -3.14 3.17 -12.84
N LEU A 68 -3.91 3.74 -11.92
CA LEU A 68 -5.12 4.48 -12.25
C LEU A 68 -4.82 5.77 -13.03
N THR A 69 -3.61 6.33 -12.90
CA THR A 69 -3.19 7.52 -13.64
C THR A 69 -2.54 7.18 -14.99
N ASP A 70 -2.31 5.90 -15.30
CA ASP A 70 -1.77 5.43 -16.58
C ASP A 70 -2.83 5.57 -17.69
N PRO A 71 -2.58 6.35 -18.76
CA PRO A 71 -3.53 6.51 -19.87
C PRO A 71 -3.95 5.16 -20.46
N GLY A 72 -5.26 4.94 -20.54
CA GLY A 72 -5.83 3.70 -21.10
C GLY A 72 -6.08 2.58 -20.07
N ARG A 73 -5.69 2.76 -18.79
CA ARG A 73 -6.14 1.86 -17.73
C ARG A 73 -7.48 2.32 -17.15
N THR A 74 -8.40 1.36 -17.03
CA THR A 74 -9.68 1.58 -16.32
C THR A 74 -9.61 1.00 -14.92
N ALA A 75 -10.44 1.50 -14.01
CA ALA A 75 -10.59 0.92 -12.67
C ALA A 75 -10.95 -0.58 -12.71
N GLU A 76 -11.61 -1.04 -13.77
CA GLU A 76 -11.92 -2.46 -13.97
C GLU A 76 -10.70 -3.28 -14.40
N SER A 77 -9.87 -2.74 -15.29
CA SER A 77 -8.59 -3.37 -15.64
C SER A 77 -7.66 -3.47 -14.43
N VAL A 78 -7.54 -2.39 -13.66
CA VAL A 78 -6.74 -2.36 -12.42
C VAL A 78 -7.26 -3.38 -11.39
N SER A 79 -8.58 -3.45 -11.21
CA SER A 79 -9.21 -4.46 -10.35
C SER A 79 -8.80 -5.88 -10.72
N ARG A 80 -8.80 -6.23 -12.02
CA ARG A 80 -8.41 -7.58 -12.48
C ARG A 80 -6.94 -7.85 -12.25
N GLN A 81 -6.06 -6.89 -12.51
CA GLN A 81 -4.61 -7.02 -12.32
C GLN A 81 -4.23 -7.19 -10.84
N LEU A 82 -5.03 -6.66 -9.93
CA LEU A 82 -4.86 -6.82 -8.48
C LEU A 82 -5.69 -7.98 -7.90
N GLU A 83 -6.26 -8.84 -8.76
CA GLU A 83 -7.07 -10.02 -8.41
C GLU A 83 -8.27 -9.74 -7.50
N TYR A 84 -8.86 -8.55 -7.58
CA TYR A 84 -10.16 -8.31 -6.96
C TYR A 84 -11.26 -9.03 -7.76
N SER A 85 -12.20 -9.65 -7.05
CA SER A 85 -13.32 -10.38 -7.65
C SER A 85 -14.21 -9.54 -8.56
N SER A 86 -14.21 -8.21 -8.39
CA SER A 86 -14.92 -7.27 -9.28
C SER A 86 -14.39 -5.85 -9.09
N GLY A 87 -14.62 -4.99 -10.11
CA GLY A 87 -14.33 -3.57 -9.99
C GLY A 87 -15.08 -2.88 -8.85
N ALA A 88 -16.26 -3.39 -8.45
CA ALA A 88 -16.98 -2.90 -7.28
C ALA A 88 -16.28 -3.26 -5.96
N ALA A 89 -15.75 -4.49 -5.85
CA ALA A 89 -14.96 -4.91 -4.68
C ALA A 89 -13.69 -4.07 -4.54
N PHE A 90 -13.00 -3.81 -5.65
CA PHE A 90 -11.85 -2.91 -5.68
C PHE A 90 -12.22 -1.49 -5.22
N ARG A 91 -13.26 -0.87 -5.82
CA ARG A 91 -13.71 0.48 -5.44
C ARG A 91 -14.05 0.61 -3.96
N ARG A 92 -14.73 -0.40 -3.39
CA ARG A 92 -15.05 -0.44 -1.95
C ARG A 92 -13.78 -0.52 -1.10
N ALA A 93 -12.84 -1.39 -1.45
CA ALA A 93 -11.59 -1.53 -0.72
C ALA A 93 -10.74 -0.25 -0.78
N LEU A 94 -10.64 0.38 -1.96
CA LEU A 94 -9.96 1.65 -2.16
C LEU A 94 -10.60 2.74 -1.28
N LYS A 95 -11.91 2.99 -1.47
CA LYS A 95 -12.63 4.04 -0.72
C LYS A 95 -12.58 3.82 0.79
N HIS A 96 -12.65 2.57 1.26
CA HIS A 96 -12.57 2.26 2.69
C HIS A 96 -11.21 2.64 3.30
N ARG A 97 -10.12 2.57 2.52
CA ARG A 97 -8.76 2.84 3.00
C ARG A 97 -8.30 4.26 2.73
N THR A 98 -8.65 4.83 1.59
CA THR A 98 -8.19 6.17 1.16
C THR A 98 -9.27 7.25 1.34
N GLY A 99 -10.52 6.89 1.63
CA GLY A 99 -11.65 7.83 1.64
C GLY A 99 -12.11 8.29 0.25
N ALA A 100 -11.32 8.04 -0.81
CA ALA A 100 -11.56 8.52 -2.17
C ALA A 100 -12.01 7.40 -3.12
N THR A 101 -12.84 7.75 -4.09
CA THR A 101 -13.17 6.92 -5.27
C THR A 101 -12.00 6.90 -6.26
N PRO A 102 -11.92 5.93 -7.19
CA PRO A 102 -10.85 5.93 -8.19
C PRO A 102 -10.77 7.20 -9.02
N THR A 103 -11.92 7.82 -9.34
CA THR A 103 -11.96 9.05 -10.13
C THR A 103 -11.39 10.23 -9.36
N GLU A 104 -11.80 10.42 -8.10
CA GLU A 104 -11.22 11.45 -7.21
C GLU A 104 -9.73 11.22 -7.05
N LEU A 105 -9.32 9.96 -6.83
CA LEU A 105 -7.92 9.61 -6.69
C LEU A 105 -7.09 10.02 -7.92
N VAL A 106 -7.58 9.76 -9.13
CA VAL A 106 -6.89 10.16 -10.38
C VAL A 106 -6.80 11.68 -10.49
N ASN A 107 -7.88 12.40 -10.20
CA ASN A 107 -7.90 13.86 -10.24
C ASN A 107 -6.92 14.49 -9.25
N ASP A 108 -6.73 13.85 -8.10
CA ASP A 108 -5.85 14.30 -7.03
C ASP A 108 -4.40 13.79 -7.16
N GLY A 109 -4.06 13.12 -8.28
CA GLY A 109 -2.69 12.71 -8.62
C GLY A 109 -2.35 11.23 -8.37
N GLY A 110 -3.29 10.43 -7.88
CA GLY A 110 -3.19 8.97 -7.80
C GLY A 110 -2.31 8.48 -6.66
N PHE A 111 -1.07 8.09 -6.98
CA PHE A 111 -0.11 7.52 -6.03
C PHE A 111 0.15 8.40 -4.79
N PRO A 112 0.39 9.73 -4.91
CA PRO A 112 0.66 10.57 -3.75
C PRO A 112 -0.49 10.59 -2.73
N VAL A 113 -1.74 10.50 -3.21
CA VAL A 113 -2.94 10.44 -2.35
C VAL A 113 -2.94 9.15 -1.54
N VAL A 114 -2.71 8.00 -2.20
CA VAL A 114 -2.64 6.71 -1.50
C VAL A 114 -1.47 6.67 -0.52
N LEU A 115 -0.32 7.21 -0.90
CA LEU A 115 0.86 7.29 -0.04
C LEU A 115 0.57 8.08 1.23
N ARG A 116 -0.09 9.23 1.13
CA ARG A 116 -0.50 10.02 2.31
C ARG A 116 -1.35 9.19 3.27
N HIS A 117 -2.41 8.55 2.78
CA HIS A 117 -3.26 7.72 3.63
C HIS A 117 -2.54 6.49 4.22
N PHE A 118 -1.59 5.91 3.48
CA PHE A 118 -0.75 4.85 4.01
C PHE A 118 0.14 5.37 5.16
N LEU A 119 0.77 6.53 5.00
CA LEU A 119 1.61 7.14 6.04
C LEU A 119 0.78 7.51 7.29
N ASP A 120 -0.42 8.05 7.10
CA ASP A 120 -1.38 8.31 8.19
C ASP A 120 -1.74 7.01 8.92
N ALA A 121 -1.97 5.93 8.16
CA ALA A 121 -2.29 4.62 8.72
C ALA A 121 -1.10 3.94 9.44
N CYS A 122 0.14 4.35 9.13
CA CYS A 122 1.34 3.96 9.86
C CYS A 122 1.53 4.77 11.16
N GLN A 123 0.61 5.70 11.48
CA GLN A 123 0.80 6.62 12.61
C GLN A 123 2.16 7.34 12.55
N PHE A 124 2.68 7.60 11.34
CA PHE A 124 3.83 8.48 11.17
C PHE A 124 3.35 9.93 11.38
N GLU A 125 3.07 10.29 12.63
CA GLU A 125 2.80 11.67 13.03
C GLU A 125 4.06 12.50 12.77
N GLY A 126 4.02 13.34 11.72
CA GLY A 126 5.08 14.30 11.40
C GLY A 126 5.72 14.18 10.01
N ALA A 127 5.21 13.37 9.08
CA ALA A 127 5.62 13.53 7.68
C ALA A 127 5.11 14.90 7.19
N PRO A 128 5.98 15.85 6.77
CA PRO A 128 5.51 17.09 6.17
C PRO A 128 4.63 16.71 4.98
N ALA A 129 3.48 17.38 4.85
CA ALA A 129 2.64 17.25 3.66
C ALA A 129 3.58 17.31 2.45
N LEU A 130 3.59 16.23 1.66
CA LEU A 130 4.29 16.22 0.37
C LEU A 130 3.64 17.32 -0.46
N SER A 131 4.20 18.53 -0.39
CA SER A 131 3.82 19.62 -1.26
C SER A 131 4.08 19.16 -2.69
N PRO A 132 3.12 19.34 -3.62
CA PRO A 132 3.28 18.96 -5.02
C PRO A 132 4.33 19.79 -5.78
N ASP A 133 5.02 20.73 -5.12
CA ASP A 133 5.98 21.65 -5.73
C ASP A 133 7.42 21.33 -5.34
N THR A 134 8.08 20.48 -6.13
CA THR A 134 9.50 20.65 -6.46
C THR A 134 9.74 20.06 -7.86
N ALA A 135 9.12 20.70 -8.85
CA ALA A 135 9.51 20.59 -10.25
C ALA A 135 9.64 22.02 -10.78
N ALA A 136 10.81 22.62 -10.53
CA ALA A 136 11.30 23.82 -11.19
C ALA A 136 12.82 23.67 -11.38
#